data_AF-A0AB36ZM57-F1
#
_entry.id   AF-A0AB36ZM57-F1
#
_cell.length_a   1.000
_cell.length_b   1.000
_cell.length_c   1.000
_cell.angle_alpha   90.00
_cell.angle_beta   90.00
_cell.angle_gamma   90.00
#
_symmetry.space_group_name_H-M   'P 1'
#
loop_
_entity.id
_entity.type
_entity.pdbx_description
1 polymer ?
#
loop_
_entity_poly.entity_id
_entity_poly.type
_entity_poly.pdbx_seq_one_letter_code
_entity_poly.pdbx_strand_id
1 'polypeptide(L)'
;MTTNDDTGRADSFRRALRWYPPTWRARHGEVLLGILLDEADDAGRSRPTRGQRITLAIGGMRHRFRSDAGRSPAAIIPLALVTAFFLFYLTVNWSPGISYPGAIGSFTNPSVFAGAAFGVALALAVAGRTGAARVTALLASTAELVIALVSASEGWLGPGLSTAAPIAALGLLTALPWRGRTTTAISVLVLIGLPLLLIGVEVLGATVFSAYPTLRIGLQLPIVGGALLAIGLAAGRAARLEQKLPSTIN
;
A
#
# COMPACT_ATOMS: atom_id res chain seq x y z
N MET A 1 26.80 18.40 31.78
CA MET A 1 26.41 17.10 32.40
C MET A 1 24.95 16.87 32.02
N THR A 2 24.69 16.33 30.83
CA THR A 2 23.31 16.00 30.39
C THR A 2 22.87 14.79 31.19
N THR A 3 21.78 14.94 31.94
CA THR A 3 21.27 13.86 32.80
C THR A 3 20.67 12.75 31.93
N ASN A 4 20.56 11.54 32.47
CA ASN A 4 19.98 10.39 31.74
C ASN A 4 18.51 10.62 31.33
N ASP A 5 17.85 11.61 31.94
CA ASP A 5 16.49 12.04 31.61
C ASP A 5 16.44 12.90 30.34
N ASP A 6 17.45 13.73 30.09
CA ASP A 6 17.54 14.58 28.89
C ASP A 6 17.69 13.73 27.62
N THR A 7 18.49 12.65 27.71
CA THR A 7 18.69 11.70 26.60
C THR A 7 17.41 10.91 26.31
N GLY A 8 16.73 10.41 27.35
CA GLY A 8 15.46 9.70 27.21
C GLY A 8 14.34 10.58 26.62
N ARG A 9 14.32 11.86 26.99
CA ARG A 9 13.41 12.87 26.43
C ARG A 9 13.68 13.13 24.96
N ALA A 10 14.91 13.48 24.60
CA ALA A 10 15.31 13.71 23.21
C ALA A 10 14.98 12.49 22.32
N ASP A 11 15.18 11.26 22.82
CA ASP A 11 14.86 10.04 22.09
C ASP A 11 13.36 9.80 21.89
N SER A 12 12.52 10.28 22.81
CA SER A 12 11.07 10.28 22.63
C SER A 12 10.64 11.16 21.44
N PHE A 13 11.22 12.36 21.33
CA PHE A 13 10.96 13.28 20.21
C PHE A 13 11.58 12.78 18.89
N ARG A 14 12.81 12.24 18.91
CA ARG A 14 13.43 11.60 17.73
C ARG A 14 12.61 10.44 17.19
N ARG A 15 11.97 9.65 18.06
CA ARG A 15 11.05 8.59 17.65
C ARG A 15 9.84 9.12 16.90
N ALA A 16 9.26 10.23 17.35
CA ALA A 16 8.15 10.87 16.65
C ALA A 16 8.55 11.38 15.24
N LEU A 17 9.80 11.80 15.06
CA LEU A 17 10.31 12.23 13.75
C LEU A 17 10.46 11.08 12.74
N ARG A 18 10.46 9.80 13.14
CA ARG A 18 10.67 8.64 12.22
C ARG A 18 9.67 8.55 11.07
N TRP A 19 8.53 9.23 11.18
CA TRP A 19 7.58 9.41 10.09
C TRP A 19 8.18 10.13 8.87
N TYR A 20 9.19 10.98 9.05
CA TYR A 20 9.87 11.65 7.95
C TYR A 20 10.90 10.75 7.24
N PRO A 21 11.11 10.93 5.92
CA PRO A 21 12.15 10.20 5.17
C PRO A 21 13.55 10.37 5.80
N PRO A 22 14.44 9.35 5.74
CA PRO A 22 15.79 9.42 6.29
C PRO A 22 16.60 10.63 5.78
N THR A 23 16.53 10.93 4.49
CA THR A 23 17.22 12.06 3.85
C THR A 23 16.71 13.40 4.38
N TRP A 24 15.40 13.54 4.55
CA TRP A 24 14.80 14.74 5.12
C TRP A 24 15.25 14.93 6.57
N ARG A 25 15.25 13.86 7.37
CA ARG A 25 15.70 13.89 8.76
C ARG A 25 17.18 14.23 8.90
N ALA A 26 18.02 13.73 8.01
CA ALA A 26 19.44 14.07 8.01
C ALA A 26 19.68 15.58 7.77
N ARG A 27 18.81 16.23 6.98
CA ARG A 27 18.96 17.66 6.62
C ARG A 27 18.25 18.63 7.56
N HIS A 28 17.07 18.26 8.07
CA HIS A 28 16.20 19.16 8.85
C HIS A 28 15.81 18.59 10.22
N GLY A 29 16.14 17.34 10.50
CA GLY A 29 15.65 16.62 11.68
C GLY A 29 16.16 17.20 12.98
N GLU A 30 17.43 17.59 13.06
CA GLU A 30 18.00 18.19 14.28
C GLU A 30 17.44 19.59 14.54
N VAL A 31 17.20 20.39 13.49
CA VAL A 31 16.57 21.71 13.62
C VAL A 31 15.14 21.58 14.13
N LEU A 32 14.33 20.70 13.53
CA LEU A 32 12.97 20.45 13.98
C LEU A 32 12.94 19.83 15.39
N LEU A 33 13.92 18.98 15.73
CA LEU A 33 14.07 18.44 17.08
C LEU A 33 14.33 19.54 18.10
N GLY A 34 15.21 20.49 17.81
CA GLY A 34 15.47 21.66 18.67
C GLY A 34 14.19 22.44 18.94
N ILE A 35 13.46 22.84 17.89
CA ILE A 35 12.18 23.56 18.02
C ILE A 35 11.19 22.80 18.91
N LEU A 36 11.07 21.48 18.72
CA LEU A 36 10.14 20.66 19.50
C LEU A 36 10.56 20.51 20.97
N LEU A 37 11.87 20.54 21.25
CA LEU A 37 12.41 20.49 22.60
C LEU A 37 12.25 21.84 23.31
N ASP A 38 12.54 22.95 22.62
CA ASP A 38 12.34 24.31 23.13
C ASP A 38 10.87 24.53 23.51
N GLU A 39 9.93 24.19 22.60
CA GLU A 39 8.49 24.28 22.87
C GLU A 39 8.06 23.34 24.01
N ALA A 40 8.76 22.23 24.20
CA ALA A 40 8.49 21.30 25.29
C ALA A 40 9.05 21.83 26.61
N ASP A 41 10.17 22.54 26.62
CA ASP A 41 10.78 23.16 27.79
C ASP A 41 9.89 24.29 28.32
N ASP A 42 9.43 25.17 27.44
CA ASP A 42 8.51 26.26 27.78
C ASP A 42 7.20 25.76 28.43
N ALA A 43 6.78 24.56 28.04
CA ALA A 43 5.55 23.93 28.52
C ALA A 43 5.78 22.86 29.61
N GLY A 44 7.02 22.65 30.07
CA GLY A 44 7.36 21.64 31.09
C GLY A 44 7.06 20.19 30.68
N ARG A 45 7.11 19.86 29.39
CA ARG A 45 6.70 18.56 28.83
C ARG A 45 7.89 17.63 28.58
N SER A 46 7.85 16.43 29.15
CA SER A 46 8.87 15.39 28.91
C SER A 46 8.64 14.53 27.66
N ARG A 47 7.48 14.65 26.99
CA ARG A 47 7.12 13.82 25.82
C ARG A 47 6.29 14.60 24.80
N PRO A 48 6.35 14.23 23.50
CA PRO A 48 5.49 14.82 22.49
C PRO A 48 4.03 14.45 22.75
N THR A 49 3.14 15.43 22.60
CA THR A 49 1.70 15.27 22.80
C THR A 49 1.10 14.37 21.71
N ARG A 50 -0.11 13.85 21.93
CA ARG A 50 -0.83 13.09 20.90
C ARG A 50 -1.04 13.92 19.63
N GLY A 51 -1.41 15.20 19.77
CA GLY A 51 -1.55 16.13 18.66
C GLY A 51 -0.25 16.30 17.87
N GLN A 52 0.87 16.56 18.55
CA GLN A 52 2.19 16.67 17.91
C GLN A 52 2.58 15.38 17.17
N ARG A 53 2.34 14.20 17.76
CA ARG A 53 2.61 12.92 17.09
C ARG A 53 1.79 12.76 15.81
N ILE A 54 0.51 13.12 15.82
CA ILE A 54 -0.37 13.06 14.65
C ILE A 54 0.12 14.06 13.59
N THR A 55 0.42 15.29 13.98
CA THR A 55 0.92 16.33 13.06
C THR A 55 2.24 15.91 12.41
N LEU A 56 3.18 15.38 13.20
CA LEU A 56 4.46 14.85 12.69
C LEU A 56 4.25 13.63 11.78
N ALA A 57 3.29 12.76 12.10
CA ALA A 57 2.93 11.63 11.25
C ALA A 57 2.40 12.10 9.90
N ILE A 58 1.43 13.03 9.89
CA ILE A 58 0.86 13.60 8.67
C ILE A 58 1.93 14.33 7.85
N GLY A 59 2.76 15.15 8.50
CA GLY A 59 3.85 15.88 7.85
C GLY A 59 4.89 14.94 7.22
N GLY A 60 5.33 13.92 7.96
CA GLY A 60 6.26 12.91 7.47
C GLY A 60 5.67 12.10 6.32
N MET A 61 4.38 11.75 6.40
CA MET A 61 3.66 11.04 5.35
C MET A 61 3.57 11.87 4.06
N ARG A 62 3.27 13.17 4.17
CA ARG A 62 3.32 14.11 3.04
C ARG A 62 4.69 14.11 2.37
N HIS A 63 5.78 14.13 3.13
CA HIS A 63 7.12 14.06 2.56
C HIS A 63 7.46 12.72 1.89
N ARG A 64 6.89 11.60 2.36
CA ARG A 64 7.06 10.28 1.72
C ARG A 64 6.28 10.17 0.42
N PHE A 65 5.11 10.81 0.34
CA PHE A 65 4.27 10.80 -0.87
C PHE A 65 4.49 11.97 -1.81
N ARG A 66 5.23 13.01 -1.41
CA ARG A 66 5.78 14.03 -2.32
C ARG A 66 6.85 13.36 -3.17
N SER A 67 6.46 12.94 -4.36
CA SER A 67 7.37 12.80 -5.50
C SER A 67 7.64 14.19 -6.07
N ASP A 68 8.83 14.42 -6.60
CA ASP A 68 9.05 15.52 -7.53
C ASP A 68 8.00 15.42 -8.65
N ALA A 69 7.50 16.57 -9.09
CA ALA A 69 6.50 16.62 -10.16
C ALA A 69 7.07 15.90 -11.39
N GLY A 70 6.38 14.86 -11.86
CA GLY A 70 6.90 14.04 -12.94
C GLY A 70 6.19 12.70 -13.08
N ARG A 71 6.25 12.14 -14.29
CA ARG A 71 5.71 10.81 -14.60
C ARG A 71 6.68 9.75 -14.09
N SER A 72 6.17 8.81 -13.29
CA SER A 72 6.97 7.69 -12.79
C SER A 72 6.51 6.40 -13.46
N PRO A 73 7.34 5.75 -14.29
CA PRO A 73 7.03 4.43 -14.83
C PRO A 73 6.73 3.40 -13.72
N ALA A 74 7.38 3.54 -12.57
CA ALA A 74 7.13 2.70 -11.39
C ALA A 74 5.72 2.87 -10.78
N ALA A 75 5.05 3.99 -11.04
CA ALA A 75 3.64 4.16 -10.68
C ALA A 75 2.71 3.77 -11.84
N ILE A 76 3.06 4.16 -13.07
CA ILE A 76 2.20 3.99 -14.24
C ILE A 76 2.04 2.52 -14.63
N ILE A 77 3.11 1.72 -14.62
CA ILE A 77 3.07 0.31 -15.07
C ILE A 77 2.13 -0.56 -14.21
N PRO A 78 2.27 -0.62 -12.87
CA PRO A 78 1.35 -1.40 -12.05
C PRO A 78 -0.09 -0.89 -12.16
N LEU A 79 -0.28 0.44 -12.25
CA LEU A 79 -1.60 1.04 -12.45
C LEU A 79 -2.22 0.66 -13.81
N ALA A 80 -1.43 0.66 -14.87
CA ALA A 80 -1.89 0.26 -16.20
C ALA A 80 -2.33 -1.21 -16.23
N LEU A 81 -1.57 -2.09 -15.57
CA LEU A 81 -1.91 -3.52 -15.47
C LEU A 81 -3.21 -3.74 -14.69
N VAL A 82 -3.36 -3.11 -13.52
CA VAL A 82 -4.57 -3.27 -12.71
C VAL A 82 -5.79 -2.61 -13.38
N THR A 83 -5.62 -1.46 -14.04
CA THR A 83 -6.70 -0.84 -14.81
C THR A 83 -7.09 -1.72 -16.01
N ALA A 84 -6.14 -2.30 -16.73
CA ALA A 84 -6.43 -3.23 -17.83
C ALA A 84 -7.20 -4.46 -17.35
N PHE A 85 -6.82 -5.03 -16.20
CA PHE A 85 -7.59 -6.09 -15.55
C PHE A 85 -9.02 -5.65 -15.25
N PHE A 86 -9.23 -4.46 -14.67
CA PHE A 86 -10.57 -3.97 -14.34
C PHE A 86 -11.43 -3.64 -15.56
N LEU A 87 -10.83 -3.22 -16.68
CA LEU A 87 -11.55 -3.06 -17.95
C LEU A 87 -12.10 -4.39 -18.45
N PHE A 88 -11.30 -5.46 -18.39
CA PHE A 88 -11.78 -6.81 -18.65
C PHE A 88 -12.84 -7.24 -17.63
N TYR A 89 -12.55 -7.08 -16.34
CA TYR A 89 -13.42 -7.51 -15.26
C TYR A 89 -14.78 -6.78 -15.28
N LEU A 90 -14.84 -5.53 -15.74
CA LEU A 90 -16.10 -4.80 -15.93
C LEU A 90 -17.06 -5.58 -16.83
N THR A 91 -16.56 -6.20 -17.90
CA THR A 91 -17.38 -7.01 -18.82
C THR A 91 -17.88 -8.29 -18.17
N VAL A 92 -17.09 -8.91 -17.28
CA VAL A 92 -17.45 -10.11 -16.53
C VAL A 92 -18.42 -9.81 -15.38
N ASN A 93 -18.24 -8.67 -14.73
CA ASN A 93 -19.02 -8.21 -13.59
C ASN A 93 -20.38 -7.62 -14.03
N TRP A 94 -20.48 -7.11 -15.26
CA TRP A 94 -21.72 -6.57 -15.81
C TRP A 94 -22.76 -7.68 -16.03
N SER A 95 -23.82 -7.66 -15.24
CA SER A 95 -24.91 -8.63 -15.28
C SER A 95 -26.24 -7.92 -14.97
N PRO A 96 -26.90 -7.34 -15.98
CA PRO A 96 -28.16 -6.62 -15.78
C PRO A 96 -29.28 -7.57 -15.31
N GLY A 97 -30.10 -7.10 -14.37
CA GLY A 97 -31.29 -7.82 -13.91
C GLY A 97 -31.04 -8.85 -12.81
N ILE A 98 -29.79 -9.02 -12.36
CA ILE A 98 -29.51 -9.81 -11.16
C ILE A 98 -29.92 -9.06 -9.89
N SER A 99 -30.33 -9.82 -8.87
CA SER A 99 -30.61 -9.27 -7.55
C SER A 99 -30.29 -10.32 -6.49
N TYR A 100 -29.20 -10.11 -5.76
CA TYR A 100 -28.80 -10.90 -4.60
C TYR A 100 -27.92 -10.04 -3.67
N PRO A 101 -27.73 -10.47 -2.40
CA PRO A 101 -26.86 -9.76 -1.47
C PRO A 101 -25.44 -9.52 -2.05
N GLY A 102 -25.01 -8.27 -2.11
CA GLY A 102 -23.71 -7.88 -2.67
C GLY A 102 -23.73 -7.40 -4.12
N ALA A 103 -24.82 -7.64 -4.87
CA ALA A 103 -25.02 -7.02 -6.18
C ALA A 103 -25.29 -5.51 -6.04
N ILE A 104 -24.79 -4.70 -6.98
CA ILE A 104 -25.00 -3.24 -6.99
C ILE A 104 -25.43 -2.81 -8.40
N GLY A 105 -26.69 -2.41 -8.54
CA GLY A 105 -27.25 -2.03 -9.83
C GLY A 105 -27.16 -3.18 -10.83
N SER A 106 -26.44 -2.97 -11.93
CA SER A 106 -26.21 -3.99 -12.98
C SER A 106 -24.92 -4.78 -12.79
N PHE A 107 -24.32 -4.78 -11.59
CA PHE A 107 -23.05 -5.42 -11.31
C PHE A 107 -23.16 -6.53 -10.27
N THR A 108 -22.41 -7.60 -10.46
CA THR A 108 -22.36 -8.75 -9.55
C THR A 108 -21.72 -8.43 -8.20
N ASN A 109 -20.86 -7.43 -8.13
CA ASN A 109 -20.21 -7.00 -6.89
C ASN A 109 -19.71 -5.55 -6.92
N PRO A 110 -19.43 -4.93 -5.75
CA PRO A 110 -18.93 -3.56 -5.63
C PRO A 110 -17.55 -3.28 -6.23
N SER A 111 -16.80 -4.27 -6.73
CA SER A 111 -15.43 -4.05 -7.22
C SER A 111 -15.34 -3.10 -8.42
N VAL A 112 -16.46 -2.74 -9.05
CA VAL A 112 -16.53 -1.63 -10.02
C VAL A 112 -16.02 -0.31 -9.45
N PHE A 113 -16.26 -0.04 -8.17
CA PHE A 113 -15.80 1.18 -7.51
C PHE A 113 -14.29 1.16 -7.29
N ALA A 114 -13.73 0.00 -6.94
CA ALA A 114 -12.28 -0.17 -6.85
C ALA A 114 -11.63 0.00 -8.24
N GLY A 115 -12.21 -0.60 -9.28
CA GLY A 115 -11.75 -0.44 -10.66
C GLY A 115 -11.77 1.02 -11.14
N ALA A 116 -12.85 1.74 -10.88
CA ALA A 116 -12.95 3.17 -11.19
C ALA A 116 -11.87 3.98 -10.45
N ALA A 117 -11.64 3.70 -9.16
CA ALA A 117 -10.60 4.35 -8.36
C ALA A 117 -9.19 4.06 -8.90
N PHE A 118 -8.90 2.85 -9.36
CA PHE A 118 -7.63 2.54 -10.04
C PHE A 118 -7.48 3.30 -11.36
N GLY A 119 -8.56 3.44 -12.15
CA GLY A 119 -8.57 4.29 -13.34
C GLY A 119 -8.25 5.75 -13.04
N VAL A 120 -8.82 6.31 -11.97
CA VAL A 120 -8.50 7.66 -11.48
C VAL A 120 -7.03 7.74 -11.04
N ALA A 121 -6.52 6.75 -10.31
CA ALA A 121 -5.12 6.69 -9.91
C ALA A 121 -4.17 6.70 -11.13
N LEU A 122 -4.49 5.94 -12.17
CA LEU A 122 -3.73 5.93 -13.43
C LEU A 122 -3.74 7.31 -14.10
N ALA A 123 -4.91 7.94 -14.23
CA ALA A 123 -5.02 9.28 -14.80
C ALA A 123 -4.19 10.30 -14.03
N LEU A 124 -4.22 10.26 -12.70
CA LEU A 124 -3.38 11.10 -11.84
C LEU A 124 -1.88 10.85 -12.07
N ALA A 125 -1.46 9.57 -12.21
CA ALA A 125 -0.07 9.22 -12.44
C ALA A 125 0.43 9.73 -13.82
N VAL A 126 -0.39 9.58 -14.87
CA VAL A 126 -0.09 10.08 -16.23
C VAL A 126 -0.03 11.61 -16.26
N ALA A 127 -0.88 12.27 -15.48
CA ALA A 127 -0.88 13.72 -15.27
C ALA A 127 0.29 14.22 -14.39
N GLY A 128 1.19 13.34 -13.94
CA GLY A 128 2.33 13.70 -13.09
C GLY A 128 1.97 13.98 -11.62
N ARG A 129 0.71 13.74 -11.22
CA ARG A 129 0.21 13.86 -9.83
C ARG A 129 0.46 12.57 -9.05
N THR A 130 1.71 12.10 -9.06
CA THR A 130 2.14 10.80 -8.50
C THR A 130 1.81 10.64 -7.02
N GLY A 131 1.90 11.69 -6.20
CA GLY A 131 1.50 11.62 -4.79
C GLY A 131 0.01 11.29 -4.61
N ALA A 132 -0.87 11.94 -5.37
CA ALA A 132 -2.31 11.67 -5.34
C ALA A 132 -2.61 10.27 -5.90
N ALA A 133 -1.96 9.89 -7.01
CA ALA A 133 -2.11 8.56 -7.59
C ALA A 133 -1.79 7.44 -6.60
N ARG A 134 -0.72 7.58 -5.80
CA ARG A 134 -0.33 6.61 -4.76
C ARG A 134 -1.39 6.47 -3.67
N VAL A 135 -1.91 7.58 -3.19
CA VAL A 135 -2.97 7.57 -2.16
C VAL A 135 -4.23 6.91 -2.71
N THR A 136 -4.66 7.29 -3.91
CA THR A 136 -5.83 6.69 -4.56
C THR A 136 -5.64 5.19 -4.80
N ALA A 137 -4.46 4.76 -5.25
CA ALA A 137 -4.14 3.35 -5.47
C ALA A 137 -4.19 2.54 -4.17
N LEU A 138 -3.67 3.07 -3.07
CA LEU A 138 -3.73 2.40 -1.76
C LEU A 138 -5.17 2.27 -1.27
N LEU A 139 -5.98 3.33 -1.39
CA LEU A 139 -7.40 3.29 -1.02
C LEU A 139 -8.15 2.27 -1.86
N ALA A 140 -7.89 2.21 -3.17
CA ALA A 140 -8.49 1.23 -4.08
C ALA A 140 -8.06 -0.21 -3.74
N SER A 141 -6.78 -0.45 -3.44
CA SER A 141 -6.28 -1.75 -2.97
C SER A 141 -6.95 -2.19 -1.67
N THR A 142 -7.11 -1.28 -0.72
CA THR A 142 -7.78 -1.57 0.55
C THR A 142 -9.26 -1.88 0.33
N ALA A 143 -9.95 -1.08 -0.48
CA ALA A 143 -11.34 -1.33 -0.82
C ALA A 143 -11.54 -2.71 -1.47
N GLU A 144 -10.68 -3.08 -2.43
CA GLU A 144 -10.78 -4.38 -3.11
C GLU A 144 -10.55 -5.56 -2.15
N LEU A 145 -9.58 -5.48 -1.24
CA LEU A 145 -9.38 -6.52 -0.23
C LEU A 145 -10.56 -6.64 0.72
N VAL A 146 -11.14 -5.51 1.14
CA VAL A 146 -12.34 -5.50 1.98
C VAL A 146 -13.51 -6.14 1.24
N ILE A 147 -13.71 -5.81 -0.03
CA ILE A 147 -14.76 -6.41 -0.87
C ILE A 147 -14.59 -7.92 -0.95
N ALA A 148 -13.37 -8.42 -1.20
CA ALA A 148 -13.11 -9.85 -1.27
C ALA A 148 -13.35 -10.57 0.07
N LEU A 149 -12.96 -9.95 1.18
CA LEU A 149 -13.19 -10.51 2.52
C LEU A 149 -14.68 -10.58 2.87
N VAL A 150 -15.43 -9.50 2.58
CA VAL A 150 -16.88 -9.47 2.79
C VAL A 150 -17.58 -10.45 1.85
N SER A 151 -17.14 -10.53 0.59
CA SER A 151 -17.69 -11.51 -0.36
C SER A 151 -17.50 -12.94 0.12
N ALA A 152 -16.33 -13.25 0.71
CA ALA A 152 -16.04 -14.57 1.24
C ALA A 152 -16.82 -14.87 2.53
N SER A 153 -17.10 -13.89 3.39
CA SER A 153 -17.87 -14.08 4.62
C SER A 153 -19.38 -14.18 4.37
N GLU A 154 -19.89 -13.37 3.46
CA GLU A 154 -21.32 -13.27 3.16
C GLU A 154 -21.76 -14.16 2.00
N GLY A 155 -20.83 -14.89 1.37
CA GLY A 155 -21.11 -15.77 0.23
C GLY A 155 -21.56 -15.02 -1.02
N TRP A 156 -21.15 -13.75 -1.19
CA TRP A 156 -21.48 -12.98 -2.38
C TRP A 156 -20.71 -13.50 -3.61
N LEU A 157 -21.28 -13.27 -4.80
CA LEU A 157 -20.58 -13.48 -6.07
C LEU A 157 -19.60 -12.32 -6.34
N GLY A 158 -18.55 -12.26 -5.54
CA GLY A 158 -17.46 -11.29 -5.65
C GLY A 158 -16.11 -11.96 -5.93
N PRO A 159 -15.06 -11.15 -6.13
CA PRO A 159 -13.74 -11.68 -6.37
C PRO A 159 -13.23 -12.43 -5.13
N GLY A 160 -12.73 -13.64 -5.34
CA GLY A 160 -11.98 -14.34 -4.30
C GLY A 160 -10.64 -13.67 -3.99
N LEU A 161 -9.99 -14.08 -2.90
CA LEU A 161 -8.65 -13.59 -2.55
C LEU A 161 -7.61 -13.90 -3.65
N SER A 162 -7.81 -14.96 -4.43
CA SER A 162 -7.00 -15.32 -5.61
C SER A 162 -7.01 -14.22 -6.69
N THR A 163 -8.06 -13.41 -6.75
CA THR A 163 -8.18 -12.26 -7.67
C THR A 163 -7.83 -10.93 -6.99
N ALA A 164 -8.36 -10.70 -5.79
CA ALA A 164 -8.20 -9.42 -5.10
C ALA A 164 -6.78 -9.17 -4.56
N ALA A 165 -6.05 -10.20 -4.13
CA ALA A 165 -4.71 -10.03 -3.58
C ALA A 165 -3.66 -9.59 -4.63
N PRO A 166 -3.60 -10.17 -5.85
CA PRO A 166 -2.76 -9.66 -6.93
C PRO A 166 -3.06 -8.20 -7.30
N ILE A 167 -4.35 -7.84 -7.38
CA ILE A 167 -4.81 -6.47 -7.63
C ILE A 167 -4.31 -5.52 -6.54
N ALA A 168 -4.52 -5.89 -5.28
CA ALA A 168 -4.09 -5.08 -4.15
C ALA A 168 -2.57 -4.90 -4.10
N ALA A 169 -1.82 -5.97 -4.44
CA ALA A 169 -0.37 -5.94 -4.52
C ALA A 169 0.14 -5.01 -5.63
N LEU A 170 -0.51 -4.97 -6.80
CA LEU A 170 -0.20 -3.98 -7.86
C LEU A 170 -0.45 -2.54 -7.39
N GLY A 171 -1.58 -2.27 -6.73
CA GLY A 171 -1.82 -0.95 -6.15
C GLY A 171 -0.80 -0.58 -5.07
N LEU A 172 -0.35 -1.53 -4.25
CA LEU A 172 0.73 -1.32 -3.28
C LEU A 172 2.07 -1.01 -3.97
N LEU A 173 2.42 -1.71 -5.05
CA LEU A 173 3.65 -1.47 -5.81
C LEU A 173 3.73 -0.02 -6.31
N THR A 174 2.60 0.59 -6.65
CA THR A 174 2.49 1.99 -7.06
C THR A 174 2.99 2.96 -5.96
N ALA A 175 2.73 2.63 -4.70
CA ALA A 175 3.10 3.44 -3.53
C ALA A 175 4.57 3.28 -3.09
N LEU A 176 5.25 2.26 -3.61
CA LEU A 176 6.60 1.89 -3.17
C LEU A 176 7.70 2.58 -4.01
N PRO A 177 8.86 2.86 -3.40
CA PRO A 177 9.95 3.60 -4.05
C PRO A 177 10.80 2.70 -4.97
N TRP A 178 10.20 2.09 -5.99
CA TRP A 178 10.91 1.24 -6.96
C TRP A 178 11.48 2.04 -8.15
N ARG A 179 12.50 1.50 -8.82
CA ARG A 179 12.97 1.95 -10.15
C ARG A 179 12.19 1.25 -11.26
N GLY A 180 11.94 1.94 -12.38
CA GLY A 180 11.02 1.47 -13.44
C GLY A 180 11.27 0.04 -13.97
N ARG A 181 12.53 -0.39 -14.14
CA ARG A 181 12.85 -1.75 -14.64
C ARG A 181 12.54 -2.85 -13.63
N THR A 182 12.83 -2.65 -12.34
CA THR A 182 12.53 -3.63 -11.29
C THR A 182 11.03 -3.67 -10.98
N THR A 183 10.34 -2.53 -11.03
CA THR A 183 8.88 -2.50 -10.88
C THR A 183 8.18 -3.34 -11.93
N THR A 184 8.64 -3.30 -13.18
CA THR A 184 8.01 -4.04 -14.28
C THR A 184 8.07 -5.55 -14.03
N ALA A 185 9.26 -6.07 -13.75
CA ALA A 185 9.45 -7.50 -13.49
C ALA A 185 8.64 -7.97 -12.27
N ILE A 186 8.66 -7.20 -11.18
CA ILE A 186 7.89 -7.54 -9.97
C ILE A 186 6.38 -7.45 -10.24
N SER A 187 5.91 -6.46 -11.00
CA SER A 187 4.49 -6.33 -11.33
C SER A 187 3.98 -7.51 -12.15
N VAL A 188 4.77 -7.96 -13.14
CA VAL A 188 4.44 -9.14 -13.95
C VAL A 188 4.46 -10.42 -13.09
N LEU A 189 5.49 -10.59 -12.25
CA LEU A 189 5.57 -11.73 -11.33
C LEU A 189 4.41 -11.75 -10.34
N VAL A 190 3.98 -10.60 -9.82
CA VAL A 190 2.83 -10.49 -8.92
C VAL A 190 1.53 -10.79 -9.68
N LEU A 191 1.36 -10.27 -10.89
CA LEU A 191 0.16 -10.47 -11.70
C LEU A 191 -0.03 -11.93 -12.12
N ILE A 192 1.04 -12.69 -12.31
CA ILE A 192 0.97 -14.08 -12.77
C ILE A 192 1.18 -15.06 -11.62
N GLY A 193 2.25 -14.88 -10.83
CA GLY A 193 2.69 -15.85 -9.82
C GLY A 193 1.82 -15.88 -8.57
N LEU A 194 1.38 -14.72 -8.06
CA LEU A 194 0.53 -14.69 -6.86
C LEU A 194 -0.86 -15.33 -7.10
N PRO A 195 -1.59 -15.04 -8.20
CA PRO A 195 -2.85 -15.73 -8.46
C PRO A 195 -2.65 -17.22 -8.68
N LEU A 196 -1.62 -17.65 -9.43
CA LEU A 196 -1.34 -19.08 -9.61
C LEU A 196 -1.08 -19.81 -8.29
N LEU A 197 -0.33 -19.20 -7.38
CA LEU A 197 -0.10 -19.74 -6.04
C LEU A 197 -1.41 -19.86 -5.24
N LEU A 198 -2.22 -18.81 -5.25
CA LEU A 198 -3.49 -18.77 -4.49
C LEU A 198 -4.52 -19.74 -5.06
N ILE A 199 -4.61 -19.86 -6.39
CA ILE A 199 -5.44 -20.87 -7.07
C ILE A 199 -4.95 -22.29 -6.72
N GLY A 200 -3.63 -22.53 -6.73
CA GLY A 200 -3.08 -23.83 -6.34
C GLY A 200 -3.44 -24.22 -4.89
N VAL A 201 -3.36 -23.26 -3.97
CA VAL A 201 -3.78 -23.43 -2.57
C VAL A 201 -5.28 -23.66 -2.45
N GLU A 202 -6.08 -22.96 -3.27
CA GLU A 202 -7.53 -23.13 -3.31
C GLU A 202 -7.92 -24.53 -3.80
N VAL A 203 -7.31 -25.00 -4.88
CA VAL A 203 -7.52 -26.34 -5.44
C VAL A 203 -7.07 -27.42 -4.45
N LEU A 204 -5.91 -27.27 -3.82
CA LEU A 204 -5.43 -28.21 -2.80
C LEU A 204 -6.32 -28.19 -1.55
N GLY A 205 -6.74 -27.02 -1.11
CA GLY A 205 -7.68 -26.88 -0.01
C GLY A 205 -9.04 -27.48 -0.34
N ALA A 206 -9.45 -27.41 -1.60
CA ALA A 206 -10.68 -28.01 -2.08
C ALA A 206 -10.68 -29.54 -1.95
N THR A 207 -9.54 -30.16 -2.22
CA THR A 207 -9.37 -31.62 -2.14
C THR A 207 -9.11 -32.12 -0.72
N VAL A 208 -8.27 -31.42 0.05
CA VAL A 208 -7.82 -31.87 1.38
C VAL A 208 -8.79 -31.45 2.50
N PHE A 209 -9.37 -30.26 2.41
CA PHE A 209 -10.21 -29.67 3.45
C PHE A 209 -11.65 -29.49 2.96
N SER A 210 -12.23 -30.55 2.42
CA SER A 210 -13.57 -30.53 1.82
C SER A 210 -14.70 -30.18 2.78
N ALA A 211 -14.60 -30.64 4.02
CA ALA A 211 -15.59 -30.38 5.07
C ALA A 211 -15.42 -29.02 5.76
N TYR A 212 -14.36 -28.25 5.47
CA TYR A 212 -14.00 -27.04 6.23
C TYR A 212 -13.79 -25.82 5.31
N PRO A 213 -14.88 -25.25 4.74
CA PRO A 213 -14.77 -24.15 3.78
C PRO A 213 -14.14 -22.88 4.38
N THR A 214 -14.37 -22.59 5.65
CA THR A 214 -13.77 -21.45 6.36
C THR A 214 -12.25 -21.60 6.55
N LEU A 215 -11.76 -22.83 6.74
CA LEU A 215 -10.32 -23.12 6.83
C LEU A 215 -9.62 -22.79 5.51
N ARG A 216 -10.27 -23.05 4.36
CA ARG A 216 -9.71 -22.77 3.02
C ARG A 216 -9.40 -21.29 2.82
N ILE A 217 -10.32 -20.40 3.22
CA ILE A 217 -10.11 -18.95 3.19
C ILE A 217 -8.97 -18.57 4.15
N GLY A 218 -8.97 -19.15 5.36
CA GLY A 218 -7.93 -18.93 6.36
C GLY A 218 -6.51 -19.28 5.90
N LEU A 219 -6.36 -20.30 5.05
CA LEU A 219 -5.06 -20.72 4.49
C LEU A 219 -4.47 -19.69 3.51
N GLN A 220 -5.30 -18.88 2.85
CA GLN A 220 -4.84 -17.87 1.89
C GLN A 220 -4.36 -16.59 2.60
N LEU A 221 -4.95 -16.23 3.73
CA LEU A 221 -4.60 -15.00 4.49
C LEU A 221 -3.10 -14.87 4.84
N PRO A 222 -2.41 -15.89 5.40
CA PRO A 222 -0.99 -15.76 5.71
C PRO A 222 -0.12 -15.62 4.44
N ILE A 223 -0.54 -16.21 3.32
CA ILE A 223 0.15 -16.10 2.04
C ILE A 223 0.03 -14.67 1.50
N VAL A 224 -1.18 -14.12 1.51
CA VAL A 224 -1.43 -12.73 1.11
C VAL A 224 -0.66 -11.75 2.00
N GLY A 225 -0.78 -11.89 3.32
CA GLY A 225 -0.06 -11.05 4.28
C GLY A 225 1.46 -11.14 4.12
N GLY A 226 1.99 -12.36 3.96
CA GLY A 226 3.40 -12.61 3.72
C GLY A 226 3.91 -12.02 2.41
N ALA A 227 3.15 -12.15 1.32
CA ALA A 227 3.49 -11.56 0.03
C ALA A 227 3.54 -10.03 0.09
N LEU A 228 2.52 -9.39 0.67
CA LEU A 228 2.48 -7.93 0.82
C LEU A 228 3.62 -7.42 1.71
N LEU A 229 3.93 -8.12 2.81
CA LEU A 229 5.05 -7.81 3.68
C LEU A 229 6.39 -7.96 2.95
N ALA A 230 6.60 -9.06 2.22
CA ALA A 230 7.82 -9.31 1.46
C ALA A 230 8.05 -8.23 0.39
N ILE A 231 7.01 -7.84 -0.34
CA ILE A 231 7.05 -6.74 -1.32
C ILE A 231 7.48 -5.43 -0.63
N GLY A 232 6.87 -5.10 0.51
CA GLY A 232 7.21 -3.89 1.28
C GLY A 232 8.66 -3.89 1.81
N LEU A 233 9.12 -5.02 2.35
CA LEU A 233 10.49 -5.18 2.87
C LEU A 233 11.53 -5.11 1.75
N ALA A 234 11.27 -5.76 0.61
CA ALA A 234 12.14 -5.73 -0.55
C ALA A 234 12.31 -4.30 -1.09
N ALA A 235 11.20 -3.56 -1.22
CA ALA A 235 11.24 -2.15 -1.62
C ALA A 235 12.07 -1.30 -0.66
N GLY A 236 11.87 -1.47 0.65
CA GLY A 236 12.61 -0.74 1.67
C GLY A 236 14.10 -1.09 1.73
N ARG A 237 14.48 -2.33 1.40
CA ARG A 237 15.89 -2.74 1.30
C ARG A 237 16.55 -2.15 0.04
N ALA A 238 15.88 -2.21 -1.11
CA ALA A 238 16.34 -1.62 -2.36
C ALA A 238 16.65 -0.12 -2.20
N ALA A 239 15.70 0.64 -1.65
CA ALA A 239 15.87 2.08 -1.42
C ALA A 239 17.06 2.42 -0.49
N ARG A 240 17.34 1.58 0.52
CA ARG A 240 18.46 1.78 1.46
C ARG A 240 19.82 1.46 0.86
N LEU A 241 19.91 0.42 0.04
CA LEU A 241 21.15 0.07 -0.66
C LEU A 241 21.55 1.17 -1.65
N GLU A 242 20.57 1.76 -2.32
CA GLU A 242 20.82 2.85 -3.26
C GLU A 242 21.30 4.14 -2.60
N GLN A 243 20.85 4.45 -1.38
CA GLN A 243 21.36 5.61 -0.61
C GLN A 243 22.83 5.45 -0.18
N LYS A 244 23.35 4.23 -0.14
CA LYS A 244 24.73 3.94 0.27
C LYS A 244 25.71 3.90 -0.91
N LEU A 245 25.21 3.77 -2.14
CA LEU A 245 26.06 3.83 -3.31
C LEU A 245 26.48 5.30 -3.52
N PRO A 246 27.78 5.62 -3.56
CA PRO A 246 28.23 6.94 -3.97
C PRO A 246 27.62 7.24 -5.33
N SER A 247 27.15 8.47 -5.53
CA SER A 247 26.67 8.95 -6.82
C SER A 247 27.84 8.94 -7.81
N THR A 248 28.10 7.79 -8.42
CA THR A 248 28.97 7.69 -9.57
C THR A 248 28.25 8.42 -10.69
N ILE A 249 28.70 9.66 -10.88
CA ILE A 249 28.82 10.42 -12.12
C ILE A 249 27.79 10.03 -13.18
N ASN A 250 26.82 10.91 -13.38
CA ASN A 250 26.35 11.33 -14.71
C ASN A 250 26.15 12.84 -14.66
#